data_AF-A0A090XCL3-F1
#
_entry.id   AF-A0A090XCL3-F1
#
_cell.length_a   1.000
_cell.length_b   1.000
_cell.length_c   1.000
_cell.angle_alpha   90.00
_cell.angle_beta   90.00
_cell.angle_gamma   90.00
#
_symmetry.space_group_name_H-M   'P 1'
#
loop_
_entity.id
_entity.type
_entity.pdbx_description
1 polymer ?
#
loop_
_entity_poly.entity_id
_entity_poly.type
_entity_poly.pdbx_seq_one_letter_code
_entity_poly.pdbx_strand_id
1 'polypeptide(L)'
;MRSLIVSGLLAALASSTYASKCVTYGVCALDADTDKELPCSAETETRCPSAAKPSNSKTFVSSLKQINNLGVSKKSACYLNFQNLICQSVCSPQQSDFIAVNASKSTGKGKPHVVESVYAIEQDVCRGRRTIPAKTPAPSS
;
A
#
# COMPACT_ATOMS: atom_id res chain seq x y z
N MET A 1 13.39 35.50 -44.17
CA MET A 1 13.22 35.71 -42.71
C MET A 1 11.82 35.26 -42.31
N ARG A 2 11.76 34.31 -41.35
CA ARG A 2 10.66 34.03 -40.41
C ARG A 2 9.26 33.78 -40.99
N SER A 3 8.95 32.50 -41.21
CA SER A 3 7.60 31.99 -40.95
C SER A 3 7.73 30.73 -40.12
N LEU A 4 7.58 30.89 -38.80
CA LEU A 4 7.66 29.83 -37.81
C LEU A 4 6.37 29.02 -37.89
N ILE A 5 6.48 27.78 -38.38
CA ILE A 5 5.45 26.75 -38.28
C ILE A 5 5.33 26.41 -36.78
N VAL A 6 4.48 27.15 -36.08
CA VAL A 6 4.03 26.87 -34.72
C VAL A 6 2.75 26.05 -34.83
N SER A 7 2.87 24.75 -35.10
CA SER A 7 1.81 23.77 -34.83
C SER A 7 2.31 22.39 -35.14
N GLY A 8 2.50 21.59 -34.10
CA GLY A 8 2.75 20.15 -34.29
C GLY A 8 3.91 19.61 -33.47
N LEU A 9 4.01 19.94 -32.19
CA LEU A 9 4.68 19.07 -31.21
C LEU A 9 4.34 19.51 -29.78
N LEU A 10 3.08 19.39 -29.38
CA LEU A 10 2.72 19.55 -27.97
C LEU A 10 1.87 18.36 -27.54
N ALA A 11 2.43 17.67 -26.54
CA ALA A 11 1.79 16.67 -25.70
C ALA A 11 1.43 15.34 -26.37
N ALA A 12 2.46 14.55 -26.72
CA ALA A 12 2.41 13.16 -26.33
C ALA A 12 2.40 13.14 -24.79
N LEU A 13 1.20 13.25 -24.20
CA LEU A 13 0.97 12.88 -22.81
C LEU A 13 1.48 11.45 -22.70
N ALA A 14 2.66 11.29 -22.11
CA ALA A 14 3.07 10.02 -21.55
C ALA A 14 2.01 9.71 -20.49
N SER A 15 0.94 9.02 -20.90
CA SER A 15 0.10 8.25 -20.02
C SER A 15 1.02 7.20 -19.44
N SER A 16 1.81 7.57 -18.43
CA SER A 16 2.43 6.62 -17.54
C SER A 16 1.25 5.91 -16.90
N THR A 17 0.84 4.80 -17.50
CA THR A 17 0.10 3.76 -16.82
C THR A 17 0.99 3.36 -15.66
N TYR A 18 0.84 4.05 -14.53
CA TYR A 18 1.39 3.59 -13.27
C TYR A 18 0.66 2.27 -13.03
N ALA A 19 1.28 1.18 -13.47
CA ALA A 19 0.78 -0.15 -13.24
C ALA A 19 0.69 -0.29 -11.72
N SER A 20 -0.52 -0.25 -11.18
CA SER A 20 -0.75 -0.43 -9.76
C SER A 20 -0.35 -1.85 -9.41
N LYS A 21 0.83 -2.02 -8.83
CA LYS A 21 1.44 -3.30 -8.48
C LYS A 21 1.33 -3.48 -6.97
N CYS A 22 0.35 -4.29 -6.57
CA CYS A 22 0.20 -4.74 -5.20
C CYS A 22 0.95 -6.06 -5.05
N VAL A 23 1.55 -6.28 -3.89
CA VAL A 23 2.17 -7.55 -3.53
C VAL A 23 1.25 -8.42 -2.69
N THR A 24 0.23 -7.81 -2.06
CA THR A 24 -0.83 -8.51 -1.34
C THR A 24 -2.22 -7.97 -1.67
N TYR A 25 -3.24 -8.82 -1.65
CA TYR A 25 -4.63 -8.43 -1.85
C TYR A 25 -5.60 -9.46 -1.23
N GLY A 26 -6.77 -9.02 -0.75
CA GLY A 26 -7.78 -9.94 -0.24
C GLY A 26 -7.40 -10.61 1.09
N VAL A 27 -8.27 -11.51 1.57
CA VAL A 27 -8.03 -12.42 2.70
C VAL A 27 -8.00 -13.84 2.17
N CYS A 28 -6.98 -14.61 2.53
CA CYS A 28 -6.82 -16.00 2.09
C CYS A 28 -6.70 -17.03 3.21
N ALA A 29 -6.40 -16.58 4.44
CA ALA A 29 -6.38 -17.45 5.60
C ALA A 29 -6.70 -16.66 6.87
N LEU A 30 -6.95 -17.39 7.95
CA LEU A 30 -6.93 -16.89 9.30
C LEU A 30 -5.72 -17.48 10.00
N ASP A 31 -4.97 -16.66 10.71
CA ASP A 31 -3.92 -17.08 11.59
C ASP A 31 -4.53 -17.80 12.80
N ALA A 32 -4.14 -19.05 13.03
CA ALA A 32 -4.76 -19.91 14.03
C ALA A 32 -4.47 -19.47 15.48
N ASP A 33 -3.38 -18.74 15.70
CA ASP A 33 -2.95 -18.31 17.03
C ASP A 33 -3.54 -16.95 17.40
N THR A 34 -3.77 -16.09 16.42
CA THR A 34 -4.18 -14.69 16.64
C THR A 34 -5.57 -14.35 16.11
N ASP A 35 -6.24 -15.30 15.45
CA ASP A 35 -7.52 -15.12 14.73
C ASP A 35 -7.48 -13.95 13.74
N LYS A 36 -6.30 -13.63 13.20
CA LYS A 36 -6.10 -12.50 12.27
C LYS A 36 -6.22 -12.94 10.83
N GLU A 37 -6.86 -12.11 10.03
CA GLU A 37 -6.91 -12.27 8.58
C GLU A 37 -5.52 -12.14 7.96
N LEU A 38 -5.08 -13.19 7.27
CA LEU A 38 -3.84 -13.22 6.50
C LEU A 38 -4.13 -12.91 5.03
N PRO A 39 -3.37 -11.98 4.42
CA PRO A 39 -3.65 -11.54 3.07
C PRO A 39 -3.21 -12.58 2.03
N CYS A 40 -3.85 -12.59 0.86
CA CYS A 40 -3.36 -13.38 -0.26
C CYS A 40 -2.09 -12.74 -0.84
N SER A 41 -1.18 -13.57 -1.35
CA SER A 41 -0.12 -13.10 -2.25
C SER A 41 -0.77 -12.66 -3.57
N ALA A 42 -0.45 -11.45 -4.04
CA ALA A 42 -0.86 -11.02 -5.36
C ALA A 42 0.09 -11.63 -6.40
N GLU A 43 -0.47 -12.27 -7.43
CA GLU A 43 0.32 -12.66 -8.60
C GLU A 43 0.57 -11.42 -9.47
N THR A 44 1.71 -11.41 -10.15
CA THR A 44 2.44 -10.25 -10.73
C THR A 44 1.67 -9.37 -11.74
N GLU A 45 0.42 -9.68 -12.08
CA GLU A 45 -0.39 -8.94 -13.06
C GLU A 45 -1.73 -8.42 -12.54
N THR A 46 -2.03 -8.57 -11.25
CA THR A 46 -3.31 -8.10 -10.74
C THR A 46 -3.26 -6.59 -10.49
N ARG A 47 -3.86 -5.79 -11.37
CA ARG A 47 -4.13 -4.37 -11.15
C ARG A 47 -4.79 -4.23 -9.77
N CYS A 48 -4.12 -3.56 -8.83
CA CYS A 48 -4.72 -3.28 -7.52
C CYS A 48 -6.12 -2.70 -7.74
N PRO A 49 -7.19 -3.26 -7.15
CA PRO A 49 -8.46 -2.58 -7.17
C PRO A 49 -8.25 -1.20 -6.55
N SER A 50 -8.65 -0.19 -7.30
CA SER A 50 -8.39 1.22 -7.03
C SER A 50 -8.85 1.61 -5.63
N ALA A 51 -7.93 1.63 -4.65
CA ALA A 51 -7.94 2.25 -3.32
C ALA A 51 -9.23 2.24 -2.45
N ALA A 52 -10.32 1.61 -2.89
CA ALA A 52 -11.63 1.73 -2.29
C ALA A 52 -12.03 0.38 -1.73
N LYS A 53 -11.70 0.21 -0.44
CA LYS A 53 -11.95 -0.93 0.46
C LYS A 53 -10.88 -2.02 0.39
N PRO A 54 -9.82 -1.88 1.19
CA PRO A 54 -9.06 -3.04 1.62
C PRO A 54 -10.03 -3.95 2.37
N SER A 55 -10.21 -5.19 1.90
CA SER A 55 -10.91 -6.23 2.67
C SER A 55 -10.34 -6.36 4.09
N ASN A 56 -9.04 -6.06 4.23
CA ASN A 56 -8.24 -6.23 5.45
C ASN A 56 -8.24 -4.97 6.34
N SER A 57 -9.01 -3.94 5.95
CA SER A 57 -9.03 -2.63 6.64
C SER A 57 -9.61 -2.71 8.05
N LYS A 58 -10.58 -3.59 8.30
CA LYS A 58 -11.24 -3.70 9.61
C LYS A 58 -10.30 -4.25 10.68
N THR A 59 -9.59 -5.34 10.35
CA THR A 59 -8.57 -5.94 11.23
C THR A 59 -7.47 -4.93 11.54
N PHE A 60 -7.01 -4.20 10.52
CA PHE A 60 -5.97 -3.19 10.68
C PHE A 60 -6.41 -1.97 11.53
N VAL A 61 -7.61 -1.43 11.28
CA VAL A 61 -8.18 -0.32 12.06
C VAL A 61 -8.39 -0.73 13.53
N SER A 62 -8.76 -1.98 13.79
CA SER A 62 -8.88 -2.53 15.14
C SER A 62 -7.52 -2.55 15.86
N SER A 63 -6.46 -2.99 15.18
CA SER A 63 -5.09 -2.98 15.72
C SER A 63 -4.60 -1.56 16.03
N LEU A 64 -4.89 -0.58 15.18
CA LEU A 64 -4.58 0.83 15.49
C LEU A 64 -5.34 1.34 16.72
N LYS A 65 -6.57 0.87 16.95
CA LYS A 65 -7.35 1.23 18.13
C LYS A 65 -6.66 0.76 19.43
N GLN A 66 -6.01 -0.41 19.41
CA GLN A 66 -5.27 -0.91 20.57
C GLN A 66 -4.12 0.02 20.98
N ILE A 67 -3.39 0.59 20.01
CA ILE A 67 -2.29 1.53 20.30
C ILE A 67 -2.80 2.81 20.97
N ASN A 68 -4.00 3.28 20.60
CA ASN A 68 -4.63 4.42 21.26
C ASN A 68 -4.98 4.11 22.72
N ASN A 69 -5.34 2.87 23.04
CA ASN A 69 -5.63 2.45 24.42
C ASN A 69 -4.36 2.41 25.29
N LEU A 70 -3.17 2.40 24.68
CA LEU A 70 -1.88 2.51 25.37
C LEU A 70 -1.47 3.97 25.64
N GLY A 71 -2.35 4.94 25.40
CA GLY A 71 -2.12 6.35 25.69
C GLY A 71 -1.49 7.16 24.56
N VAL A 72 -1.25 6.55 23.38
CA VAL A 72 -0.78 7.29 22.21
C VAL A 72 -1.93 8.13 21.65
N SER A 73 -1.76 9.45 21.67
CA SER A 73 -2.78 10.37 21.16
C SER A 73 -2.95 10.25 19.64
N LYS A 74 -4.19 10.09 19.19
CA LYS A 74 -4.59 10.12 17.77
C LYS A 74 -4.16 11.38 17.03
N LYS A 75 -3.94 12.48 17.75
CA LYS A 75 -3.53 13.78 17.20
C LYS A 75 -2.02 13.98 17.19
N SER A 76 -1.25 13.09 17.82
CA SER A 76 0.21 13.21 17.83
C SER A 76 0.78 12.98 16.43
N ALA A 77 1.82 13.73 16.08
CA ALA A 77 2.55 13.53 14.83
C ALA A 77 3.08 12.09 14.71
N CYS A 78 3.49 11.50 15.83
CA CYS A 78 3.90 10.10 15.92
C CYS A 78 2.79 9.15 15.46
N TYR A 79 1.58 9.28 16.02
CA TYR A 79 0.45 8.43 15.63
C TYR A 79 0.06 8.59 14.17
N LEU A 80 0.02 9.84 13.67
CA LEU A 80 -0.36 10.10 12.29
C LEU A 80 0.68 9.56 11.30
N ASN A 81 1.97 9.68 11.62
CA ASN A 81 3.05 9.09 10.81
C ASN A 81 2.98 7.56 10.83
N PHE A 82 2.76 6.95 12.00
CA PHE A 82 2.60 5.50 12.12
C PHE A 82 1.37 5.00 11.36
N GLN A 83 0.23 5.66 11.54
CA GLN A 83 -0.99 5.35 10.79
C GLN A 83 -0.75 5.45 9.28
N ASN A 84 -0.08 6.50 8.81
CA ASN A 84 0.21 6.65 7.39
C ASN A 84 1.17 5.57 6.87
N LEU A 85 2.22 5.21 7.62
CA LEU A 85 3.13 4.13 7.26
C LEU A 85 2.36 2.84 6.97
N ILE A 86 1.50 2.42 7.90
CA ILE A 86 0.78 1.17 7.70
C ILE A 86 -0.35 1.30 6.65
N CYS A 87 -0.98 2.47 6.53
CA CYS A 87 -1.94 2.72 5.46
C CYS A 87 -1.29 2.59 4.07
N GLN A 88 -0.08 3.13 3.87
CA GLN A 88 0.68 2.91 2.63
C GLN A 88 0.97 1.42 2.46
N SER A 89 1.32 0.75 3.56
CA SER A 89 1.67 -0.67 3.55
C SER A 89 0.54 -1.60 3.14
N VAL A 90 -0.71 -1.27 3.44
CA VAL A 90 -1.88 -2.12 3.14
C VAL A 90 -2.69 -1.63 1.93
N CYS A 91 -2.70 -0.33 1.70
CA CYS A 91 -3.65 0.31 0.78
C CYS A 91 -2.99 1.01 -0.41
N SER A 92 -1.66 1.14 -0.45
CA SER A 92 -1.00 1.85 -1.54
C SER A 92 -1.15 1.07 -2.85
N PRO A 93 -1.56 1.73 -3.95
CA PRO A 93 -1.54 1.12 -5.27
C PRO A 93 -0.12 0.82 -5.77
N GLN A 94 0.90 1.28 -5.05
CA GLN A 94 2.32 1.12 -5.37
C GLN A 94 3.05 0.32 -4.29
N GLN A 95 2.33 -0.60 -3.64
CA GLN A 95 2.87 -1.41 -2.55
C GLN A 95 4.18 -2.10 -2.93
N SER A 96 4.32 -2.56 -4.18
CA SER A 96 5.54 -3.22 -4.67
C SER A 96 6.78 -2.34 -4.70
N ASP A 97 6.64 -1.02 -4.62
CA ASP A 97 7.79 -0.11 -4.66
C ASP A 97 8.58 -0.13 -3.34
N PHE A 98 7.96 -0.59 -2.26
CA PHE A 98 8.56 -0.58 -0.92
C PHE A 98 8.23 -1.83 -0.07
N ILE A 99 7.50 -2.80 -0.61
CA ILE A 99 7.15 -4.06 0.06
C ILE A 99 7.38 -5.23 -0.89
N ALA A 100 7.98 -6.30 -0.37
CA ALA A 100 8.11 -7.58 -1.03
C ALA A 100 7.57 -8.72 -0.15
N VAL A 101 7.00 -9.75 -0.77
CA VAL A 101 6.64 -10.99 -0.08
C VAL A 101 7.88 -11.86 0.03
N ASN A 102 8.31 -12.19 1.24
CA ASN A 102 9.45 -13.10 1.48
C ASN A 102 9.02 -14.56 1.45
N ALA A 103 7.87 -14.84 2.07
CA ALA A 103 7.34 -16.19 2.16
C ALA A 103 5.82 -16.22 2.10
N SER A 104 5.29 -17.23 1.43
CA SER A 104 3.87 -17.55 1.37
C SER A 104 3.64 -19.03 1.63
N LYS A 105 2.45 -19.38 2.13
CA LYS A 105 2.02 -20.76 2.36
C LYS A 105 0.75 -21.04 1.55
N SER A 106 0.68 -22.25 0.98
CA SER A 106 -0.51 -22.75 0.31
C SER A 106 -1.27 -23.72 1.21
N THR A 107 -2.60 -23.63 1.21
CA THR A 107 -3.51 -24.54 1.92
C THR A 107 -4.11 -25.61 0.99
N GLY A 108 -3.53 -25.79 -0.20
CA GLY A 108 -3.91 -26.84 -1.16
C GLY A 108 -5.05 -26.47 -2.12
N LYS A 109 -6.08 -25.73 -1.67
CA LYS A 109 -7.13 -25.16 -2.54
C LYS A 109 -7.33 -23.68 -2.23
N GLY A 110 -6.71 -22.79 -3.01
CA GLY A 110 -6.83 -21.34 -2.85
C GLY A 110 -5.56 -20.60 -3.28
N LYS A 111 -5.62 -19.28 -3.30
CA LYS A 111 -4.41 -18.46 -3.49
C LYS A 111 -3.51 -18.60 -2.25
N PRO A 112 -2.18 -18.65 -2.41
CA PRO A 112 -1.28 -18.70 -1.27
C PRO A 112 -1.46 -17.46 -0.39
N HIS A 113 -1.44 -17.64 0.93
CA HIS A 113 -1.46 -16.53 1.88
C HIS A 113 -0.04 -16.14 2.27
N VAL A 114 0.17 -14.85 2.50
CA VAL A 114 1.48 -14.32 2.89
C VAL A 114 1.69 -14.57 4.37
N VAL A 115 2.85 -15.14 4.71
CA VAL A 115 3.29 -15.36 6.09
C VAL A 115 4.47 -14.45 6.47
N GLU A 116 5.17 -13.90 5.48
CA GLU A 116 6.27 -12.98 5.72
C GLU A 116 6.39 -11.93 4.60
N SER A 117 6.59 -10.68 5.00
CA SER A 117 6.81 -9.55 4.10
C SER A 117 7.95 -8.67 4.60
N VAL A 118 8.74 -8.15 3.66
CA VAL A 118 9.86 -7.24 3.94
C VAL A 118 9.45 -5.83 3.51
N TYR A 119 9.69 -4.86 4.38
CA TYR A 119 9.41 -3.45 4.16
C TYR A 119 10.72 -2.69 3.99
N ALA A 120 10.83 -1.93 2.90
CA ALA A 120 11.90 -0.97 2.70
C ALA A 120 11.40 0.41 3.14
N ILE A 121 12.04 0.98 4.17
CA ILE A 121 11.70 2.31 4.69
C ILE A 121 12.97 3.16 4.69
N GLU A 122 12.87 4.38 4.15
CA GLU A 122 13.98 5.32 4.20
C GLU A 122 14.38 5.64 5.64
N GLN A 123 15.69 5.71 5.90
CA GLN A 123 16.21 5.94 7.25
C GLN A 123 15.74 7.26 7.85
N ASP A 124 15.58 8.32 7.05
CA ASP A 124 15.07 9.61 7.51
C ASP A 124 13.59 9.57 7.92
N VAL A 125 12.79 8.71 7.30
CA VAL A 125 11.40 8.45 7.72
C VAL A 125 11.39 7.72 9.06
N CYS A 126 12.21 6.67 9.23
CA CYS A 126 12.33 5.95 10.50
C CYS A 126 12.84 6.85 11.64
N ARG A 127 13.71 7.81 11.34
CA ARG A 127 14.24 8.78 12.30
C ARG A 127 13.30 9.96 12.56
N GLY A 128 12.12 10.00 11.93
CA GLY A 128 11.17 11.10 12.07
C GLY A 128 11.65 12.44 11.48
N ARG A 129 12.68 12.43 10.64
CA ARG A 129 13.22 13.61 9.95
C ARG A 129 12.47 13.94 8.66
N ARG A 130 11.67 12.99 8.17
CA ARG A 130 10.83 13.13 6.98
C ARG A 130 9.47 12.45 7.24
N THR A 131 8.40 13.06 6.77
CA THR A 131 7.07 12.44 6.77
C THR A 131 6.88 11.59 5.52
N ILE A 132 6.14 10.50 5.64
CA ILE A 132 5.74 9.72 4.46
C ILE A 132 4.72 10.58 3.70
N PRO A 133 4.95 10.92 2.42
CA PRO A 133 3.98 11.68 1.65
C PRO A 133 2.69 10.88 1.55
N ALA A 134 1.56 11.50 1.90
CA ALA A 134 0.25 10.93 1.61
C ALA A 134 0.08 10.95 0.09
N LYS A 135 0.27 9.80 -0.58
CA LYS A 135 0.05 9.73 -2.03
C LYS A 135 -1.45 9.82 -2.29
N THR A 136 -1.91 10.97 -2.79
CA THR A 136 -3.30 11.18 -3.21
C THR A 136 -3.64 10.13 -4.26
N PRO A 137 -4.76 9.39 -4.15
CA PRO A 137 -5.22 8.56 -5.25
C PRO A 137 -5.39 9.46 -6.48
N ALA A 138 -4.86 9.04 -7.63
CA ALA A 138 -5.16 9.71 -8.88
C ALA A 138 -6.70 9.84 -9.02
N PRO A 139 -7.23 10.98 -9.48
CA PRO A 139 -8.67 11.15 -9.65
C PRO A 139 -9.20 10.02 -10.53
N SER A 140 -10.24 9.35 -10.04
CA SER A 140 -11.00 8.38 -10.83
C SER A 140 -11.72 9.14 -11.94
N SER A 141 -11.10 9.17 -13.12
CA SER A 141 -11.73 9.57 -14.38
C SER A 141 -12.71 8.51 -14.85
#